data_AF-A0A9E2YC83-F1
#
_entry.id   AF-A0A9E2YC83-F1
#
_cell.length_a   1.000
_cell.length_b   1.000
_cell.length_c   1.000
_cell.angle_alpha   90.00
_cell.angle_beta   90.00
_cell.angle_gamma   90.00
#
_symmetry.space_group_name_H-M   'P 1'
#
loop_
_entity.id
_entity.type
_entity.pdbx_description
1 polymer ?
#
loop_
_entity_poly.entity_id
_entity_poly.type
_entity_poly.pdbx_seq_one_letter_code
_entity_poly.pdbx_strand_id
1 'polypeptide(L)'
;MAVDVEPAVFWDASDEDFAHRLATWMESVKFVEGDEVGQHGRISRRSPSTNGTSGRKVILNYLRPLNIEAKDTCFTDIYPIYQIKFGRSGKREQGDAIRDYYDPIAEVMGRKVCTVRTRLPADKLPVNAAATFTDRIVSDIVESSAPLIITLGEEVWKTFLLIPQLHVITPVSRFDELRSTGYGVPGTITVAGRTLPWLHLVHPGLLGYQTHWQEVHNRWMNSEPRISS
;
A
#
# COMPACT_ATOMS: atom_id res chain seq x y z
N MET A 1 10.19 -10.33 11.33
CA MET A 1 8.87 -9.70 11.20
C MET A 1 8.95 -8.70 10.06
N ALA A 2 8.27 -8.94 8.94
CA ALA A 2 8.09 -7.88 7.95
C ALA A 2 6.97 -6.98 8.49
N VAL A 3 7.32 -5.74 8.84
CA VAL A 3 6.36 -4.77 9.36
C VAL A 3 5.78 -4.04 8.16
N ASP A 4 4.46 -4.12 8.00
CA ASP A 4 3.72 -3.54 6.86
C ASP A 4 3.69 -1.99 6.91
N VAL A 5 4.01 -1.41 8.07
CA VAL A 5 3.97 0.03 8.32
C VAL A 5 5.20 0.42 9.15
N GLU A 6 6.31 0.73 8.46
CA GLU A 6 7.53 1.25 9.10
C GLU A 6 7.48 2.79 9.17
N PRO A 7 7.52 3.42 10.36
CA PRO A 7 7.55 4.88 10.49
C PRO A 7 8.81 5.51 9.88
N ALA A 8 9.91 4.76 9.89
CA ALA A 8 11.21 5.10 9.31
C ALA A 8 11.98 3.80 9.01
N VAL A 9 12.89 3.82 8.03
CA VAL A 9 13.79 2.69 7.73
C VAL A 9 14.61 2.41 8.99
N PHE A 10 14.35 1.29 9.66
CA PHE A 10 14.92 1.00 10.98
C PHE A 10 16.27 0.28 10.92
N TRP A 11 16.64 -0.27 9.75
CA TRP A 11 17.86 -1.07 9.59
C TRP A 11 18.68 -0.62 8.38
N ASP A 12 19.90 -0.15 8.63
CA ASP A 12 20.92 0.24 7.64
C ASP A 12 22.14 -0.69 7.64
N ALA A 13 22.04 -1.85 8.31
CA ALA A 13 23.11 -2.82 8.52
C ALA A 13 24.32 -2.29 9.31
N SER A 14 24.16 -1.16 10.04
CA SER A 14 25.15 -0.67 10.99
C SER A 14 24.86 -1.19 12.40
N ASP A 15 25.84 -1.87 13.00
CA ASP A 15 25.73 -2.37 14.38
C ASP A 15 25.94 -1.25 15.43
N GLU A 16 26.58 -0.14 15.07
CA GLU A 16 27.03 0.88 16.04
C GLU A 16 25.88 1.63 16.74
N ASP A 17 24.65 1.53 16.26
CA ASP A 17 23.48 2.24 16.83
C ASP A 17 22.19 1.39 16.81
N PHE A 18 22.29 0.09 16.53
CA PHE A 18 21.11 -0.76 16.34
C PHE A 18 20.19 -0.80 17.56
N ALA A 19 20.76 -1.02 18.75
CA ALA A 19 20.00 -1.19 19.98
C ALA A 19 19.22 0.08 20.34
N HIS A 20 19.83 1.25 20.15
CA HIS A 20 19.19 2.53 20.42
C HIS A 20 18.10 2.85 19.39
N ARG A 21 18.33 2.57 18.10
CA ARG A 21 17.33 2.71 17.04
C ARG A 21 16.15 1.76 17.22
N LEU A 22 16.42 0.52 17.60
CA LEU A 22 15.40 -0.49 17.90
C LEU A 22 14.54 -0.06 19.09
N ALA A 23 15.16 0.42 20.18
CA ALA A 23 14.43 0.93 21.35
C ALA A 23 13.56 2.14 20.99
N THR A 24 14.11 3.10 20.24
CA THR A 24 13.37 4.28 19.76
C THR A 24 12.20 3.89 18.87
N TRP A 25 12.41 2.94 17.96
CA TRP A 25 11.37 2.41 17.09
C TRP A 25 10.27 1.70 17.89
N MET A 26 10.64 0.78 18.81
CA MET A 26 9.70 0.07 19.68
C MET A 26 8.82 1.03 20.48
N GLU A 27 9.42 2.09 21.03
CA GLU A 27 8.68 3.14 21.74
C GLU A 27 7.74 3.94 20.83
N SER A 28 8.17 4.24 19.60
CA SER A 28 7.38 5.01 18.62
C SER A 28 6.14 4.26 18.15
N VAL A 29 6.25 2.95 17.90
CA VAL A 29 5.14 2.09 17.47
C VAL A 29 4.35 1.51 18.63
N LYS A 30 4.71 1.86 19.88
CA LYS A 30 4.13 1.30 21.10
C LYS A 30 4.13 -0.23 21.04
N PHE A 31 5.30 -0.79 20.72
CA PHE A 31 5.51 -2.23 20.63
C PHE A 31 5.19 -2.89 21.97
N VAL A 32 4.46 -4.00 21.91
CA VAL A 32 4.11 -4.84 23.04
C VAL A 32 4.94 -6.11 22.90
N GLU A 33 5.84 -6.35 23.84
CA GLU A 33 6.61 -7.58 23.88
C GLU A 33 5.66 -8.78 24.02
N GLY A 34 6.04 -9.91 23.42
CA GLY A 34 5.35 -11.17 23.66
C GLY A 34 5.88 -11.72 24.97
N ASP A 35 5.03 -11.82 25.99
CA ASP A 35 5.43 -12.19 27.36
C ASP A 35 5.96 -13.64 27.50
N GLU A 36 6.02 -14.44 26.41
CA GLU A 36 6.41 -15.84 26.42
C GLU A 36 7.51 -16.18 25.39
N VAL A 37 8.35 -17.16 25.74
CA VAL A 37 9.41 -17.71 24.88
C VAL A 37 8.78 -18.28 23.59
N GLY A 38 9.05 -17.63 22.46
CA GLY A 38 8.54 -18.04 21.15
C GLY A 38 7.35 -17.21 20.65
N GLN A 39 6.85 -16.26 21.43
CA GLN A 39 5.92 -15.27 20.93
C GLN A 39 6.67 -14.10 20.29
N HIS A 40 6.18 -13.67 19.12
CA HIS A 40 6.64 -12.44 18.49
C HIS A 40 5.85 -11.28 19.10
N GLY A 41 6.53 -10.23 19.54
CA GLY A 41 5.85 -9.02 20.00
C GLY A 41 5.03 -8.36 18.88
N ARG A 42 4.10 -7.50 19.26
CA ARG A 42 3.11 -6.88 18.36
C ARG A 42 3.15 -5.37 18.45
N ILE A 43 2.84 -4.69 17.35
CA ILE A 43 2.60 -3.24 17.36
C ILE A 43 1.23 -2.98 18.00
N SER A 44 1.15 -2.04 18.94
CA SER A 44 -0.12 -1.68 19.57
C SER A 44 -1.07 -1.03 18.57
N ARG A 45 -2.38 -1.26 18.74
CA ARG A 45 -3.44 -0.55 18.00
C ARG A 45 -3.42 0.98 18.21
N ARG A 46 -2.63 1.48 19.17
CA ARG A 46 -2.42 2.90 19.48
C ARG A 46 -1.16 3.49 18.80
N SER A 47 -0.47 2.72 17.97
CA SER A 47 0.67 3.22 17.18
C SER A 47 0.21 4.39 16.29
N PRO A 48 1.00 5.47 16.17
CA PRO A 48 0.74 6.51 15.20
C PRO A 48 0.62 5.92 13.79
N SER A 49 -0.38 6.35 13.02
CA SER A 49 -0.53 6.01 11.61
C SER A 49 0.64 6.61 10.82
N THR A 50 1.73 5.86 10.66
CA THR A 50 2.94 6.36 10.01
C THR A 50 3.35 5.44 8.89
N ASN A 51 2.70 5.65 7.75
CA ASN A 51 3.11 5.11 6.47
C ASN A 51 4.57 5.54 6.22
N GLY A 52 5.48 4.62 5.88
CA GLY A 52 6.91 4.89 5.70
C GLY A 52 7.27 5.90 4.58
N THR A 53 8.41 5.74 3.91
CA THR A 53 8.81 6.67 2.83
C THR A 53 7.75 6.82 1.73
N SER A 54 6.93 5.78 1.52
CA SER A 54 5.73 5.79 0.68
C SER A 54 4.61 6.70 1.22
N GLY A 55 4.40 6.75 2.53
CA GLY A 55 3.43 7.62 3.20
C GLY A 55 3.66 9.10 2.98
N ARG A 56 4.90 9.53 3.17
CA ARG A 56 5.28 10.93 2.89
C ARG A 56 5.02 11.30 1.43
N LYS A 57 5.29 10.39 0.49
CA LYS A 57 4.99 10.61 -0.94
C LYS A 57 3.49 10.73 -1.21
N VAL A 58 2.66 9.89 -0.57
CA VAL A 58 1.20 9.99 -0.69
C VAL A 58 0.69 11.35 -0.19
N ILE A 59 1.16 11.79 0.99
CA ILE A 59 0.76 13.08 1.54
C ILE A 59 1.17 14.23 0.61
N LEU A 60 2.45 14.28 0.22
CA LEU A 60 3.00 15.41 -0.54
C LEU A 60 2.48 15.48 -1.97
N ASN A 61 2.36 14.33 -2.63
CA ASN A 61 2.10 14.29 -4.06
C ASN A 61 0.64 14.01 -4.42
N TYR A 62 -0.20 13.57 -3.47
CA TYR A 62 -1.59 13.19 -3.75
C TYR A 62 -2.59 13.95 -2.89
N LEU A 63 -2.43 13.93 -1.57
CA LEU A 63 -3.40 14.57 -0.67
C LEU A 63 -3.25 16.10 -0.64
N ARG A 64 -2.01 16.60 -0.54
CA ARG A 64 -1.73 18.03 -0.48
C ARG A 64 -2.21 18.80 -1.72
N PRO A 65 -2.03 18.31 -2.97
CA PRO A 65 -2.61 18.97 -4.15
C PRO A 65 -4.14 19.06 -4.14
N LEU A 66 -4.80 18.15 -3.44
CA LEU A 66 -6.27 18.14 -3.27
C LEU A 66 -6.73 18.88 -2.00
N ASN A 67 -5.80 19.48 -1.26
CA ASN A 67 -6.06 20.10 0.04
C ASN A 67 -6.73 19.14 1.06
N ILE A 68 -6.35 17.87 1.02
CA ILE A 68 -6.81 16.83 1.96
C ILE A 68 -5.72 16.63 3.02
N GLU A 69 -6.11 16.62 4.29
CA GLU A 69 -5.20 16.28 5.38
C GLU A 69 -5.17 14.77 5.63
N ALA A 70 -3.99 14.25 5.98
CA ALA A 70 -3.82 12.82 6.28
C ALA A 70 -4.69 12.34 7.44
N LYS A 71 -4.96 13.20 8.43
CA LYS A 71 -5.84 12.88 9.58
C LYS A 71 -7.30 12.66 9.19
N ASP A 72 -7.71 13.24 8.05
CA ASP A 72 -9.07 13.15 7.50
C ASP A 72 -9.15 12.09 6.39
N THR A 73 -8.13 11.23 6.27
CA THR A 73 -8.01 10.21 5.23
C THR A 73 -8.03 8.81 5.82
N CYS A 74 -8.85 7.92 5.27
CA CYS A 74 -8.77 6.48 5.52
C CYS A 74 -7.82 5.85 4.50
N PHE A 75 -6.80 5.12 4.98
CA PHE A 75 -5.87 4.38 4.13
C PHE A 75 -6.18 2.88 4.22
N THR A 76 -6.33 2.22 3.08
CA THR A 76 -6.48 0.77 2.97
C THR A 76 -5.81 0.28 1.70
N ASP A 77 -5.31 -0.94 1.73
CA ASP A 77 -4.82 -1.67 0.56
C ASP A 77 -5.84 -2.70 0.13
N ILE A 78 -5.91 -3.03 -1.17
CA ILE A 78 -6.76 -4.14 -1.67
C ILE A 78 -6.30 -5.51 -1.17
N TYR A 79 -5.02 -5.63 -0.83
CA TYR A 79 -4.39 -6.82 -0.27
C TYR A 79 -4.02 -6.60 1.20
N PRO A 80 -4.79 -7.14 2.16
CA PRO A 80 -4.51 -6.96 3.58
C PRO A 80 -3.40 -7.91 4.09
N ILE A 81 -2.67 -8.55 3.18
CA ILE A 81 -1.67 -9.57 3.50
C ILE A 81 -0.40 -9.27 2.72
N TYR A 82 0.69 -9.08 3.46
CA TYR A 82 2.01 -8.93 2.91
C TYR A 82 2.48 -10.20 2.19
N GLN A 83 2.99 -10.03 0.97
CA GLN A 83 3.49 -11.12 0.14
C GLN A 83 4.87 -10.79 -0.41
N ILE A 84 5.79 -11.76 -0.37
CA ILE A 84 7.19 -11.58 -0.76
C ILE A 84 7.43 -12.01 -2.20
N LYS A 85 8.33 -11.31 -2.90
CA LYS A 85 8.81 -11.74 -4.20
C LYS A 85 10.03 -12.64 -4.04
N PHE A 86 10.08 -13.69 -4.86
CA PHE A 86 11.30 -14.46 -5.08
C PHE A 86 11.90 -14.06 -6.42
N GLY A 87 13.22 -14.09 -6.49
CA GLY A 87 13.99 -13.74 -7.65
C GLY A 87 13.66 -14.61 -8.85
N ARG A 88 13.71 -13.99 -10.02
CA ARG A 88 13.61 -14.67 -11.32
C ARG A 88 14.70 -14.15 -12.23
N SER A 89 15.21 -15.00 -13.11
CA SER A 89 16.19 -14.63 -14.14
C SER A 89 17.44 -13.92 -13.59
N GLY A 90 18.01 -14.43 -12.49
CA GLY A 90 19.26 -13.93 -11.92
C GLY A 90 19.14 -12.65 -11.08
N LYS A 91 17.95 -12.05 -10.96
CA LYS A 91 17.72 -10.94 -10.03
C LYS A 91 17.27 -11.47 -8.68
N ARG A 92 18.03 -11.16 -7.64
CA ARG A 92 17.71 -11.48 -6.26
C ARG A 92 16.57 -10.60 -5.73
N GLU A 93 15.64 -11.19 -4.98
CA GLU A 93 14.54 -10.49 -4.32
C GLU A 93 14.48 -10.85 -2.81
N GLN A 94 13.56 -10.24 -2.08
CA GLN A 94 13.45 -10.38 -0.62
C GLN A 94 13.29 -11.84 -0.14
N GLY A 95 12.50 -12.65 -0.87
CA GLY A 95 12.31 -14.05 -0.53
C GLY A 95 13.60 -14.86 -0.62
N ASP A 96 14.50 -14.53 -1.54
CA ASP A 96 15.81 -15.18 -1.61
C ASP A 96 16.69 -14.76 -0.43
N ALA A 97 16.65 -13.49 -0.03
CA ALA A 97 17.39 -13.04 1.15
C ALA A 97 16.92 -13.75 2.43
N ILE A 98 15.60 -13.89 2.61
CA ILE A 98 14.99 -14.65 3.70
C ILE A 98 15.51 -16.09 3.69
N ARG A 99 15.33 -16.78 2.56
CA ARG A 99 15.73 -18.19 2.39
C ARG A 99 17.22 -18.42 2.63
N ASP A 100 18.07 -17.57 2.05
CA ASP A 100 19.50 -17.84 1.99
C ASP A 100 20.25 -17.40 3.26
N TYR A 101 19.71 -16.42 4.00
CA TYR A 101 20.40 -15.83 5.16
C TYR A 101 19.66 -15.98 6.48
N TYR A 102 18.34 -15.83 6.49
CA TYR A 102 17.59 -15.76 7.74
C TYR A 102 17.02 -17.12 8.16
N ASP A 103 16.54 -17.93 7.21
CA ASP A 103 16.03 -19.26 7.51
C ASP A 103 17.11 -20.17 8.14
N PRO A 104 18.38 -20.20 7.68
CA PRO A 104 19.44 -20.98 8.34
C PRO A 104 19.71 -20.53 9.78
N ILE A 105 19.66 -19.22 10.04
CA ILE A 105 19.83 -18.67 11.39
C ILE A 105 18.67 -19.11 12.29
N ALA A 106 17.43 -19.05 11.78
CA ALA A 106 16.25 -19.49 12.51
C ALA A 106 16.36 -20.96 12.92
N GLU A 107 16.80 -21.83 12.02
CA GLU A 107 17.02 -23.25 12.30
C GLU A 107 18.05 -23.49 13.40
N VAL A 108 19.22 -22.83 13.32
CA VAL A 108 20.28 -22.91 14.34
C VAL A 108 19.77 -22.46 15.72
N MET A 109 18.89 -21.45 15.75
CA MET A 109 18.29 -20.93 16.98
C MET A 109 17.09 -21.75 17.48
N GLY A 110 16.72 -22.86 16.82
CA GLY A 110 15.52 -23.63 17.17
C GLY A 110 14.22 -22.85 16.97
N ARG A 111 14.21 -21.87 16.05
CA ARG A 111 13.07 -21.05 15.69
C ARG A 111 12.44 -21.53 14.38
N LYS A 112 11.17 -21.17 14.17
CA LYS A 112 10.45 -21.48 12.93
C LYS A 112 11.00 -20.63 11.78
N VAL A 113 11.28 -21.26 10.65
CA VAL A 113 11.63 -20.59 9.38
C VAL A 113 10.48 -19.71 8.87
N CYS A 114 10.79 -18.78 7.99
CA CYS A 114 9.82 -17.87 7.43
C CYS A 114 8.76 -18.60 6.61
N THR A 115 7.47 -18.34 6.90
CA THR A 115 6.34 -18.90 6.14
C THR A 115 5.52 -17.80 5.44
N VAL A 116 6.13 -16.65 5.14
CA VAL A 116 5.45 -15.56 4.43
C VAL A 116 5.13 -16.00 3.01
N ARG A 117 3.90 -15.71 2.55
CA ARG A 117 3.41 -16.16 1.25
C ARG A 117 4.17 -15.50 0.11
N THR A 118 4.47 -16.29 -0.92
CA THR A 118 4.95 -15.79 -2.21
C THR A 118 3.89 -14.94 -2.89
N ARG A 119 4.31 -13.78 -3.40
CA ARG A 119 3.47 -12.88 -4.17
C ARG A 119 3.02 -13.53 -5.47
N LEU A 120 1.72 -13.49 -5.72
CA LEU A 120 1.17 -13.89 -7.01
C LEU A 120 1.73 -13.01 -8.15
N PRO A 121 1.79 -13.53 -9.40
CA PRO A 121 2.07 -12.73 -10.57
C PRO A 121 1.17 -11.49 -10.67
N ALA A 122 1.69 -10.38 -11.21
CA ALA A 122 0.99 -9.09 -11.21
C ALA A 122 -0.37 -9.13 -11.92
N ASP A 123 -0.52 -9.94 -12.97
CA ASP A 123 -1.77 -10.14 -13.70
C ASP A 123 -2.82 -10.94 -12.92
N LYS A 124 -2.41 -11.71 -11.91
CA LYS A 124 -3.30 -12.52 -11.07
C LYS A 124 -3.76 -11.79 -9.81
N LEU A 125 -3.05 -10.73 -9.42
CA LEU A 125 -3.37 -10.00 -8.19
C LEU A 125 -4.77 -9.36 -8.23
N PRO A 126 -5.21 -8.64 -9.28
CA PRO A 126 -6.56 -8.07 -9.26
C PRO A 126 -7.68 -9.11 -9.14
N VAL A 127 -7.54 -10.23 -9.84
CA VAL A 127 -8.51 -11.33 -9.82
C VAL A 127 -8.57 -11.98 -8.45
N ASN A 128 -7.41 -12.28 -7.85
CA ASN A 128 -7.38 -12.89 -6.53
C ASN A 128 -7.87 -11.93 -5.43
N ALA A 129 -7.62 -10.62 -5.55
CA ALA A 129 -8.11 -9.63 -4.60
C ALA A 129 -9.63 -9.55 -4.63
N ALA A 130 -10.22 -9.41 -5.82
CA ALA A 130 -11.68 -9.41 -5.98
C ALA A 130 -12.28 -10.74 -5.48
N ALA A 131 -11.69 -11.88 -5.78
CA ALA A 131 -12.23 -13.16 -5.32
C ALA A 131 -12.14 -13.37 -3.79
N THR A 132 -11.12 -12.81 -3.13
CA THR A 132 -10.80 -13.15 -1.73
C THR A 132 -11.21 -12.06 -0.74
N PHE A 133 -11.20 -10.79 -1.15
CA PHE A 133 -11.30 -9.65 -0.25
C PHE A 133 -12.45 -8.69 -0.60
N THR A 134 -13.37 -9.06 -1.51
CA THR A 134 -14.51 -8.21 -1.90
C THR A 134 -15.27 -7.67 -0.70
N ASP A 135 -15.72 -8.53 0.20
CA ASP A 135 -16.57 -8.11 1.32
C ASP A 135 -15.84 -7.11 2.23
N ARG A 136 -14.55 -7.34 2.49
CA ARG A 136 -13.71 -6.40 3.24
C ARG A 136 -13.55 -5.07 2.51
N ILE A 137 -13.20 -5.09 1.22
CA ILE A 137 -12.99 -3.86 0.42
C ILE A 137 -14.27 -3.03 0.40
N VAL A 138 -15.43 -3.67 0.25
CA VAL A 138 -16.73 -2.98 0.27
C VAL A 138 -17.05 -2.45 1.67
N SER A 139 -16.78 -3.22 2.74
CA SER A 139 -16.92 -2.73 4.12
C SER A 139 -16.05 -1.50 4.37
N ASP A 140 -14.77 -1.55 4.01
CA ASP A 140 -13.83 -0.44 4.19
C ASP A 140 -14.35 0.84 3.51
N ILE A 141 -14.88 0.73 2.28
CA ILE A 141 -15.45 1.87 1.56
C ILE A 141 -16.70 2.41 2.29
N VAL A 142 -17.64 1.53 2.66
CA VAL A 142 -18.90 1.93 3.30
C VAL A 142 -18.66 2.54 4.68
N GLU A 143 -17.85 1.89 5.50
CA GLU A 143 -17.55 2.29 6.88
C GLU A 143 -16.73 3.57 6.96
N SER A 144 -15.81 3.80 6.00
CA SER A 144 -15.04 5.05 5.94
C SER A 144 -15.94 6.28 5.80
N SER A 145 -17.14 6.11 5.24
CA SER A 145 -18.07 7.18 4.88
C SER A 145 -17.46 8.28 4.01
N ALA A 146 -16.30 8.04 3.39
CA ALA A 146 -15.55 9.05 2.65
C ALA A 146 -16.37 9.59 1.46
N PRO A 147 -16.36 10.91 1.22
CA PRO A 147 -17.07 11.51 0.08
C PRO A 147 -16.32 11.34 -1.24
N LEU A 148 -15.07 10.86 -1.20
CA LEU A 148 -14.20 10.65 -2.37
C LEU A 148 -13.41 9.36 -2.18
N ILE A 149 -13.29 8.59 -3.26
CA ILE A 149 -12.38 7.45 -3.33
C ILE A 149 -11.17 7.84 -4.17
N ILE A 150 -9.97 7.65 -3.64
CA ILE A 150 -8.71 7.78 -4.39
C ILE A 150 -8.05 6.40 -4.44
N THR A 151 -7.63 5.98 -5.63
CA THR A 151 -6.94 4.70 -5.83
C THR A 151 -5.62 4.91 -6.55
N LEU A 152 -4.60 4.16 -6.14
CA LEU A 152 -3.21 4.38 -6.53
C LEU A 152 -2.66 3.18 -7.31
N GLY A 153 -2.71 3.25 -8.64
CA GLY A 153 -2.09 2.29 -9.55
C GLY A 153 -3.04 1.25 -10.16
N GLU A 154 -2.50 0.55 -11.16
CA GLU A 154 -3.28 -0.34 -12.02
C GLU A 154 -3.89 -1.55 -11.29
N GLU A 155 -3.22 -2.06 -10.26
CA GLU A 155 -3.68 -3.25 -9.53
C GLU A 155 -5.03 -3.00 -8.85
N VAL A 156 -5.15 -1.87 -8.14
CA VAL A 156 -6.40 -1.45 -7.50
C VAL A 156 -7.45 -1.01 -8.52
N TRP A 157 -7.04 -0.35 -9.61
CA TRP A 157 -7.96 -0.04 -10.73
C TRP A 157 -8.67 -1.28 -11.24
N LYS A 158 -7.88 -2.30 -11.62
CA LYS A 158 -8.40 -3.57 -12.15
C LYS A 158 -9.22 -4.32 -11.10
N THR A 159 -8.81 -4.28 -9.84
CA THR A 159 -9.55 -4.93 -8.76
C THR A 159 -10.94 -4.34 -8.63
N PHE A 160 -11.07 -3.01 -8.64
CA PHE A 160 -12.34 -2.33 -8.50
C PHE A 160 -13.30 -2.67 -9.65
N LEU A 161 -12.79 -2.75 -10.88
CA LEU A 161 -13.58 -3.18 -12.05
C LEU A 161 -14.07 -4.63 -11.98
N LEU A 162 -13.44 -5.46 -11.14
CA LEU A 162 -13.78 -6.87 -10.97
C LEU A 162 -14.72 -7.13 -9.79
N ILE A 163 -14.94 -6.17 -8.90
CA ILE A 163 -15.84 -6.33 -7.75
C ILE A 163 -17.28 -6.07 -8.20
N PRO A 164 -18.19 -7.06 -8.21
CA PRO A 164 -19.55 -6.89 -8.75
C PRO A 164 -20.39 -5.86 -7.98
N GLN A 165 -20.06 -5.63 -6.72
CA GLN A 165 -20.75 -4.72 -5.81
C GLN A 165 -20.34 -3.25 -6.01
N LEU A 166 -19.29 -3.00 -6.81
CA LEU A 166 -18.84 -1.67 -7.20
C LEU A 166 -19.29 -1.43 -8.65
N HIS A 167 -20.29 -0.57 -8.84
CA HIS A 167 -20.67 -0.13 -10.18
C HIS A 167 -19.81 1.06 -10.58
N VAL A 168 -18.85 0.81 -11.46
CA VAL A 168 -17.78 1.74 -11.78
C VAL A 168 -18.01 2.36 -13.16
N ILE A 169 -17.90 3.69 -13.25
CA ILE A 169 -17.83 4.44 -14.51
C ILE A 169 -16.47 5.13 -14.56
N THR A 170 -15.63 4.74 -15.50
CA THR A 170 -14.30 5.33 -15.71
C THR A 170 -14.33 6.38 -16.82
N PRO A 171 -13.45 7.40 -16.78
CA PRO A 171 -13.28 8.33 -17.90
C PRO A 171 -12.53 7.68 -19.09
N VAL A 172 -11.87 6.54 -18.86
CA VAL A 172 -11.06 5.82 -19.87
C VAL A 172 -11.32 4.33 -19.80
N SER A 173 -11.15 3.63 -20.93
CA SER A 173 -11.45 2.20 -21.02
C SER A 173 -10.29 1.31 -20.53
N ARG A 174 -9.07 1.86 -20.55
CA ARG A 174 -7.85 1.16 -20.17
C ARG A 174 -6.95 2.02 -19.28
N PHE A 175 -6.20 1.40 -18.38
CA PHE A 175 -5.31 2.10 -17.46
C PHE A 175 -4.20 2.90 -18.18
N ASP A 176 -3.71 2.42 -19.32
CA ASP A 176 -2.69 3.11 -20.11
C ASP A 176 -3.16 4.44 -20.69
N GLU A 177 -4.46 4.58 -20.98
CA GLU A 177 -5.11 5.81 -21.50
C GLU A 177 -5.16 6.93 -20.45
N LEU A 178 -5.02 6.61 -19.16
CA LEU A 178 -4.91 7.63 -18.13
C LEU A 178 -3.76 8.58 -18.43
N ARG A 179 -2.64 8.08 -18.96
CA ARG A 179 -1.44 8.89 -19.27
C ARG A 179 -1.71 10.01 -20.26
N SER A 180 -2.61 9.79 -21.21
CA SER A 180 -2.90 10.73 -22.29
C SER A 180 -4.05 11.68 -21.98
N THR A 181 -5.16 11.15 -21.47
CA THR A 181 -6.44 11.87 -21.47
C THR A 181 -7.23 11.74 -20.17
N GLY A 182 -7.01 10.68 -19.39
CA GLY A 182 -7.81 10.40 -18.19
C GLY A 182 -7.21 10.80 -16.85
N TYR A 183 -5.94 11.23 -16.80
CA TYR A 183 -5.25 11.42 -15.53
C TYR A 183 -5.88 12.54 -14.70
N GLY A 184 -6.30 12.21 -13.48
CA GLY A 184 -6.92 13.18 -12.57
C GLY A 184 -8.35 13.57 -12.92
N VAL A 185 -8.94 12.98 -13.97
CA VAL A 185 -10.36 13.15 -14.29
C VAL A 185 -11.15 12.16 -13.42
N PRO A 186 -12.12 12.63 -12.61
CA PRO A 186 -12.89 11.74 -11.77
C PRO A 186 -13.83 10.86 -12.60
N GLY A 187 -13.82 9.56 -12.32
CA GLY A 187 -14.94 8.67 -12.63
C GLY A 187 -15.97 8.67 -11.50
N THR A 188 -16.86 7.68 -11.51
CA THR A 188 -17.79 7.44 -10.41
C THR A 188 -17.78 5.98 -9.98
N ILE A 189 -18.01 5.75 -8.70
CA ILE A 189 -18.27 4.43 -8.12
C ILE A 189 -19.61 4.50 -7.41
N THR A 190 -20.50 3.54 -7.69
CA THR A 190 -21.70 3.32 -6.90
C THR A 190 -21.55 2.07 -6.06
N VAL A 191 -21.75 2.21 -4.75
CA VAL A 191 -21.62 1.14 -3.75
C VAL A 191 -22.64 1.37 -2.64
N ALA A 192 -23.35 0.32 -2.20
CA ALA A 192 -24.38 0.40 -1.17
C ALA A 192 -25.40 1.56 -1.39
N GLY A 193 -25.78 1.82 -2.65
CA GLY A 193 -26.73 2.88 -3.02
C GLY A 193 -26.17 4.31 -3.02
N ARG A 194 -24.87 4.50 -2.73
CA ARG A 194 -24.19 5.80 -2.78
C ARG A 194 -23.33 5.89 -4.02
N THR A 195 -23.47 6.97 -4.78
CA THR A 195 -22.57 7.31 -5.89
C THR A 195 -21.53 8.31 -5.39
N LEU A 196 -20.25 7.96 -5.56
CA LEU A 196 -19.10 8.72 -5.08
C LEU A 196 -18.19 9.07 -6.27
N PRO A 197 -17.57 10.27 -6.29
CA PRO A 197 -16.48 10.54 -7.21
C PRO A 197 -15.33 9.56 -6.96
N TRP A 198 -14.68 9.14 -8.04
CA TRP A 198 -13.55 8.22 -7.99
C TRP A 198 -12.36 8.79 -8.76
N LEU A 199 -11.29 9.11 -8.02
CA LEU A 199 -10.06 9.60 -8.59
C LEU A 199 -9.04 8.47 -8.69
N HIS A 200 -8.66 8.12 -9.92
CA HIS A 200 -7.66 7.09 -10.16
C HIS A 200 -6.33 7.73 -10.57
N LEU A 201 -5.27 7.47 -9.79
CA LEU A 201 -3.94 8.06 -9.95
C LEU A 201 -2.87 6.99 -10.00
N VAL A 202 -1.67 7.34 -10.47
CA VAL A 202 -0.55 6.40 -10.56
C VAL A 202 -0.06 5.99 -9.16
N HIS A 203 0.50 4.78 -9.03
CA HIS A 203 1.13 4.36 -7.78
C HIS A 203 2.40 5.17 -7.46
N PRO A 204 2.64 5.61 -6.20
CA PRO A 204 3.79 6.45 -5.83
C PRO A 204 5.14 5.84 -6.17
N GLY A 205 5.24 4.50 -6.12
CA GLY A 205 6.43 3.76 -6.49
C GLY A 205 6.85 3.94 -7.96
N LEU A 206 5.94 4.29 -8.87
CA LEU A 206 6.26 4.50 -10.29
C LEU A 206 6.82 5.89 -10.60
N LEU A 207 6.56 6.87 -9.73
CA LEU A 207 7.01 8.26 -9.90
C LEU A 207 8.54 8.40 -9.87
N GLY A 208 9.25 7.46 -9.24
CA GLY A 208 10.72 7.50 -9.12
C GLY A 208 11.48 6.85 -10.29
N TYR A 209 10.81 6.09 -11.15
CA TYR A 209 11.47 5.28 -12.18
C TYR A 209 10.88 5.45 -13.58
N GLN A 210 9.68 6.02 -13.72
CA GLN A 210 9.03 6.24 -15.01
C GLN A 210 8.78 7.73 -15.23
N THR A 211 9.68 8.37 -16.00
CA THR A 211 9.64 9.81 -16.32
C THR A 211 8.28 10.26 -16.83
N HIS A 212 7.63 9.47 -17.68
CA HIS A 212 6.33 9.84 -18.21
C HIS A 212 5.23 9.94 -17.14
N TRP A 213 5.21 9.03 -16.15
CA TRP A 213 4.26 9.13 -15.04
C TRP A 213 4.55 10.32 -14.14
N GLN A 214 5.83 10.62 -13.94
CA GLN A 214 6.25 11.80 -13.19
C GLN A 214 5.77 13.09 -13.87
N GLU A 215 5.94 13.22 -15.19
CA GLU A 215 5.48 14.36 -15.97
C GLU A 215 3.97 14.54 -15.93
N VAL A 216 3.21 13.47 -16.18
CA VAL A 216 1.74 13.48 -16.16
C VAL A 216 1.24 13.89 -14.77
N HIS A 217 1.83 13.32 -13.72
CA HIS A 217 1.44 13.62 -12.34
C HIS A 217 1.81 15.04 -11.92
N ASN A 218 2.98 15.55 -12.30
CA ASN A 218 3.39 16.93 -12.03
C ASN A 218 2.44 17.93 -12.72
N ARG A 219 2.03 17.67 -13.96
CA ARG A 219 1.04 18.51 -14.65
C ARG A 219 -0.29 18.55 -13.89
N TRP A 220 -0.76 17.40 -13.43
CA TRP A 220 -1.98 17.32 -12.62
C TRP A 220 -1.86 18.03 -11.26
N MET A 221 -0.71 17.92 -10.57
CA MET A 221 -0.51 18.65 -9.32
C MET A 221 -0.53 20.18 -9.54
N ASN A 222 0.01 20.65 -10.66
CA ASN A 222 0.09 22.06 -10.99
C ASN A 222 -1.22 22.64 -11.56
N SER A 223 -2.21 21.82 -11.89
CA SER A 223 -3.51 22.29 -12.39
C SER A 223 -4.50 22.67 -11.30
N GLU A 224 -4.07 22.71 -10.02
CA GLU A 224 -4.91 22.92 -8.84
C GLU A 224 -6.17 22.04 -8.85
N PRO A 225 -6.02 20.70 -8.79
CA PRO A 225 -7.15 19.80 -8.92
C PRO A 225 -8.15 20.07 -7.79
N ARG A 226 -9.36 20.50 -8.15
CA ARG A 226 -10.46 20.72 -7.21
C ARG A 226 -11.43 19.55 -7.30
N ILE A 227 -11.83 19.06 -6.14
CA ILE A 227 -12.96 18.14 -6.05
C ILE A 227 -14.20 19.04 -6.07
N SER A 228 -14.95 19.02 -7.17
CA SER A 228 -16.26 19.69 -7.23
C SER A 228 -17.14 19.12 -6.12
N SER A 229 -17.67 20.00 -5.27
CA SER A 229 -18.59 19.64 -4.18
C SER A 229 -20.01 19.44 -4.70
#